data_AF-A0A2T2QX58-F1
#
_entry.id   AF-A0A2T2QX58-F1
#
_cell.length_a   1.000
_cell.length_b   1.000
_cell.length_c   1.000
_cell.angle_alpha   90.00
_cell.angle_beta   90.00
_cell.angle_gamma   90.00
#
_symmetry.space_group_name_H-M   'P 1'
#
loop_
_entity.id
_entity.type
_entity.pdbx_description
1 polymer ?
#
loop_
_entity_poly.entity_id
_entity_poly.type
_entity_poly.pdbx_seq_one_letter_code
_entity_poly.pdbx_strand_id
1 'polypeptide(L)'
;MLRFKRNKIVLTFLFTTLFISGIFLINNNVLADTETRSVDVNAFTQPQTQQQPPPSSGGGGGGDTAPTISNVSTSSRMTSTTVSWEATDDVNVKRCEFNYSTGVNYNNSASVTSSGVNYSVQLNQLSTSTQYNFKITCYDKFQNTEKKGKFTTLSQTTIDLEILAEPEKRVNGNKSLKFNLIMANPRANNITYTLNDMTSSTGKFSKKNVVMPSGKDFVAVLKGRSHLAKRVVGVNVKKGKKLTLDFTDQGNFKLLAGDVAGTGLKDNFVDVLDISSLLTMNNTSNKEGDLNRDGIVDALDISIILKNINKCGDNIPKHNKQC
;
A
#
# COMPACT_ATOMS: atom_id res chain seq x y z
N MET A 1 -9.13 -76.70 -6.41
CA MET A 1 -7.84 -76.63 -5.69
C MET A 1 -7.57 -75.15 -5.37
N LEU A 2 -7.96 -74.73 -4.17
CA LEU A 2 -7.72 -73.37 -3.65
C LEU A 2 -6.22 -73.16 -3.40
N ARG A 3 -5.71 -71.94 -3.58
CA ARG A 3 -4.82 -71.34 -2.57
C ARG A 3 -4.79 -69.81 -2.61
N PHE A 4 -5.22 -69.27 -1.47
CA PHE A 4 -5.09 -67.90 -0.98
C PHE A 4 -3.63 -67.40 -0.97
N LYS A 5 -3.44 -66.12 -1.30
CA LYS A 5 -2.50 -65.22 -0.60
C LYS A 5 -2.86 -63.75 -0.87
N ARG A 6 -3.86 -63.28 -0.14
CA ARG A 6 -4.15 -61.86 0.15
C ARG A 6 -3.65 -61.60 1.60
N ASN A 7 -3.30 -60.36 1.93
CA ASN A 7 -2.99 -59.82 3.27
C ASN A 7 -1.52 -59.65 3.68
N LYS A 8 -0.82 -58.68 3.08
CA LYS A 8 0.22 -57.91 3.82
C LYS A 8 0.29 -56.40 3.50
N ILE A 9 -0.34 -55.91 2.43
CA ILE A 9 -0.14 -54.49 2.01
C ILE A 9 -1.17 -53.51 2.59
N VAL A 10 -2.36 -53.99 3.00
CA VAL A 10 -3.43 -53.08 3.50
C VAL A 10 -3.25 -52.70 4.98
N LEU A 11 -2.48 -53.46 5.76
CA LEU A 11 -2.35 -53.21 7.21
C LEU A 11 -1.36 -52.10 7.56
N THR A 12 -0.44 -51.73 6.66
CA THR A 12 0.52 -50.65 6.89
C THR A 12 -0.06 -49.25 6.58
N PHE A 13 -1.13 -49.19 5.78
CA PHE A 13 -1.77 -47.91 5.40
C PHE A 13 -2.81 -47.40 6.42
N LEU A 14 -3.20 -48.19 7.42
CA LEU A 14 -4.16 -47.77 8.44
C LEU A 14 -3.51 -47.22 9.74
N PHE A 15 -2.20 -47.41 9.94
CA PHE A 15 -1.51 -46.99 11.16
C PHE A 15 -0.83 -45.62 11.05
N THR A 16 -0.56 -45.11 9.85
CA THR A 16 0.05 -43.78 9.64
C THR A 16 -0.98 -42.65 9.55
N THR A 17 -2.25 -42.94 9.24
CA THR A 17 -3.33 -41.94 9.18
C THR A 17 -3.94 -41.62 10.55
N LEU A 18 -3.73 -42.44 11.59
CA LEU A 18 -4.22 -42.15 12.94
C LEU A 18 -3.25 -41.29 13.80
N PHE A 19 -1.99 -41.12 13.39
CA PHE A 19 -1.01 -40.35 14.17
C PHE A 19 -0.93 -38.86 13.81
N ILE A 20 -1.49 -38.44 12.68
CA ILE A 20 -1.48 -37.02 12.26
C ILE A 20 -2.75 -36.27 12.70
N SER A 21 -3.81 -36.97 13.11
CA SER A 21 -5.01 -36.33 13.68
C SER A 21 -4.97 -36.15 15.21
N GLY A 22 -3.93 -36.65 15.89
CA GLY A 22 -3.85 -36.68 17.36
C GLY A 22 -2.99 -35.58 18.01
N ILE A 23 -2.33 -34.73 17.23
CA ILE A 23 -1.41 -33.68 17.73
C ILE A 23 -2.01 -32.27 17.62
N PHE A 24 -3.32 -32.15 17.36
CA PHE A 24 -4.02 -30.87 17.28
C PHE A 24 -5.13 -30.66 18.34
N LEU A 25 -5.18 -31.47 19.40
CA LEU A 25 -6.24 -31.40 20.42
C LEU A 25 -5.79 -31.39 21.88
N ILE A 26 -4.56 -30.96 22.20
CA ILE A 26 -4.18 -30.77 23.61
C ILE A 26 -3.33 -29.50 23.82
N ASN A 27 -3.90 -28.53 24.55
CA ASN A 27 -3.32 -27.34 25.19
C ASN A 27 -2.93 -26.17 24.24
N ASN A 28 -3.53 -24.98 24.32
CA ASN A 28 -3.87 -24.24 25.54
C ASN A 28 -5.24 -23.55 25.46
N ASN A 29 -6.06 -23.82 26.47
CA ASN A 29 -7.11 -22.94 26.94
C ASN A 29 -6.49 -21.58 27.29
N VAL A 30 -6.79 -20.54 26.50
CA VAL A 30 -6.76 -19.18 27.02
C VAL A 30 -8.10 -19.00 27.74
N LEU A 31 -8.08 -19.23 29.04
CA LEU A 31 -9.06 -18.65 29.95
C LEU A 31 -8.93 -17.14 29.81
N ALA A 32 -9.84 -16.53 29.06
CA ALA A 32 -10.10 -15.10 29.15
C ALA A 32 -10.77 -14.87 30.50
N ASP A 33 -9.95 -14.72 31.55
CA ASP A 33 -10.43 -14.16 32.80
C ASP A 33 -10.71 -12.69 32.53
N THR A 34 -11.97 -12.41 32.19
CA THR A 34 -12.45 -11.04 32.09
C THR A 34 -12.70 -10.60 33.52
N GLU A 35 -11.63 -10.25 34.24
CA GLU A 35 -11.80 -9.36 35.38
C GLU A 35 -12.29 -8.02 34.82
N THR A 36 -13.61 -7.86 34.77
CA THR A 36 -14.23 -6.55 34.89
C THR A 36 -13.85 -6.01 36.27
N ARG A 37 -12.66 -5.42 36.37
CA ARG A 37 -12.41 -4.40 37.39
C ARG A 37 -13.29 -3.22 37.04
N SER A 38 -14.51 -3.25 37.57
CA SER A 38 -15.35 -2.09 37.78
C SER A 38 -14.48 -1.04 38.46
N VAL A 39 -14.09 -0.01 37.72
CA VAL A 39 -13.59 1.21 38.34
C VAL A 39 -14.82 1.87 38.95
N ASP A 40 -15.05 1.60 40.23
CA ASP A 40 -15.98 2.39 41.04
C ASP A 40 -15.40 3.80 41.17
N VAL A 41 -15.84 4.69 40.29
CA VAL A 41 -15.67 6.13 40.49
C VAL A 41 -16.66 6.54 41.58
N ASN A 42 -16.23 6.44 42.83
CA ASN A 42 -16.88 7.09 43.97
C ASN A 42 -16.74 8.61 43.81
N ALA A 43 -17.61 9.21 43.00
CA ALA A 43 -17.88 10.64 43.09
C ALA A 43 -18.72 10.86 44.36
N PHE A 44 -18.11 11.48 45.36
CA PHE A 44 -18.79 11.96 46.56
C PHE A 44 -20.01 12.81 46.16
N THR A 45 -21.21 12.30 46.42
CA THR A 45 -22.44 13.09 46.41
C THR A 45 -22.51 13.87 47.72
N GLN A 46 -22.44 15.20 47.64
CA GLN A 46 -22.83 16.06 48.75
C GLN A 46 -24.35 16.01 48.94
N PRO A 47 -24.87 16.05 50.18
CA PRO A 47 -26.30 16.11 50.42
C PRO A 47 -26.83 17.51 50.10
N GLN A 48 -27.60 17.65 49.01
CA GLN A 48 -28.44 18.82 48.81
C GLN A 48 -29.85 18.55 49.37
N THR A 49 -30.22 19.42 50.31
CA THR A 49 -31.53 19.62 50.89
C THR A 49 -32.62 19.84 49.83
N GLN A 50 -33.77 19.20 50.03
CA GLN A 50 -34.98 19.40 49.24
C GLN A 50 -35.46 20.86 49.28
N GLN A 51 -35.66 21.46 48.10
CA GLN A 51 -36.49 22.65 47.92
C GLN A 51 -37.28 22.54 46.61
N GLN A 52 -38.61 22.74 46.70
CA GLN A 52 -39.55 22.85 45.58
C GLN A 52 -39.37 24.18 44.79
N PRO A 53 -39.90 24.30 43.56
CA PRO A 53 -39.26 24.99 42.45
C PRO A 53 -39.65 26.47 42.27
N PRO A 54 -38.77 27.30 41.67
CA PRO A 54 -39.15 28.48 40.90
C PRO A 54 -39.04 28.21 39.38
N PRO A 55 -39.58 29.08 38.50
CA PRO A 55 -40.14 28.69 37.22
C PRO A 55 -39.11 28.37 36.14
N SER A 56 -39.46 27.38 35.32
CA SER A 56 -39.06 27.17 33.93
C SER A 56 -38.33 28.36 33.28
N SER A 57 -37.02 28.22 33.07
CA SER A 57 -36.26 29.05 32.13
C SER A 57 -35.34 28.19 31.26
N GLY A 58 -35.65 28.14 29.97
CA GLY A 58 -34.69 27.99 28.88
C GLY A 58 -33.97 26.66 28.76
N GLY A 59 -34.59 25.70 28.04
CA GLY A 59 -33.84 24.64 27.38
C GLY A 59 -32.84 25.26 26.40
N GLY A 60 -31.57 25.29 26.79
CA GLY A 60 -30.47 25.65 25.90
C GLY A 60 -30.39 24.60 24.81
N GLY A 61 -30.85 24.96 23.60
CA GLY A 61 -30.59 24.16 22.41
C GLY A 61 -29.08 23.98 22.27
N GLY A 62 -28.61 22.74 22.18
CA GLY A 62 -27.25 22.46 21.74
C GLY A 62 -27.05 23.18 20.41
N GLY A 63 -26.18 24.17 20.40
CA GLY A 63 -25.91 24.96 19.20
C GLY A 63 -25.14 24.10 18.21
N ASP A 64 -25.65 24.01 16.98
CA ASP A 64 -24.95 23.41 15.85
C ASP A 64 -23.71 24.25 15.53
N THR A 65 -22.54 23.61 15.44
CA THR A 65 -21.27 24.29 15.14
C THR A 65 -20.87 24.09 13.69
N ALA A 66 -20.09 25.00 13.12
CA ALA A 66 -19.61 24.82 11.75
C ALA A 66 -18.65 23.62 11.65
N PRO A 67 -18.54 22.98 10.47
CA PRO A 67 -17.70 21.79 10.33
C PRO A 67 -16.24 22.14 10.56
N THR A 68 -15.48 21.26 11.18
CA THR A 68 -14.03 21.43 11.30
C THR A 68 -13.32 20.73 10.15
N ILE A 69 -12.44 21.46 9.43
CA ILE A 69 -11.57 20.89 8.38
C ILE A 69 -10.15 20.71 8.94
N SER A 70 -9.66 19.48 8.92
CA SER A 70 -8.35 19.09 9.45
C SER A 70 -7.56 18.22 8.46
N ASN A 71 -6.31 17.90 8.82
CA ASN A 71 -5.44 16.94 8.10
C ASN A 71 -5.32 17.16 6.58
N VAL A 72 -5.37 18.43 6.15
CA VAL A 72 -5.22 18.79 4.73
C VAL A 72 -3.82 18.43 4.26
N SER A 73 -3.74 17.54 3.27
CA SER A 73 -2.51 17.06 2.67
C SER A 73 -2.59 17.11 1.15
N THR A 74 -1.44 17.28 0.50
CA THR A 74 -1.35 17.36 -0.96
C THR A 74 -0.29 16.41 -1.49
N SER A 75 -0.53 15.81 -2.65
CA SER A 75 0.35 14.83 -3.29
C SER A 75 0.49 15.13 -4.78
N SER A 76 1.33 16.12 -5.10
CA SER A 76 1.58 16.57 -6.47
C SER A 76 2.39 15.59 -7.31
N ARG A 77 2.00 15.47 -8.57
CA ARG A 77 2.74 14.86 -9.69
C ARG A 77 3.04 15.95 -10.73
N MET A 78 3.55 15.55 -11.91
CA MET A 78 3.86 16.49 -13.00
C MET A 78 2.62 17.23 -13.49
N THR A 79 1.52 16.52 -13.77
CA THR A 79 0.30 17.09 -14.38
C THR A 79 -0.97 16.76 -13.60
N SER A 80 -0.81 16.33 -12.35
CA SER A 80 -1.93 15.98 -11.48
C SER A 80 -1.58 16.22 -10.01
N THR A 81 -2.60 16.30 -9.17
CA THR A 81 -2.44 16.33 -7.72
C THR A 81 -3.61 15.61 -7.06
N THR A 82 -3.34 15.01 -5.90
CA THR A 82 -4.39 14.59 -4.97
C THR A 82 -4.38 15.55 -3.79
N VAL A 83 -5.54 16.07 -3.40
CA VAL A 83 -5.72 16.78 -2.12
C VAL A 83 -6.65 15.96 -1.25
N SER A 84 -6.25 15.70 -0.01
CA SER A 84 -7.03 14.92 0.96
C SER A 84 -7.15 15.69 2.26
N TRP A 85 -8.29 15.56 2.93
CA TRP A 85 -8.55 16.19 4.22
C TRP A 85 -9.57 15.38 5.02
N GLU A 86 -9.70 15.71 6.29
CA GLU A 86 -10.77 15.23 7.14
C GLU A 86 -11.75 16.38 7.41
N ALA A 87 -13.03 16.06 7.52
CA ALA A 87 -14.04 16.98 8.01
C ALA A 87 -14.95 16.30 9.03
N THR A 88 -15.14 16.95 10.17
CA THR A 88 -15.97 16.49 11.29
C THR A 88 -16.92 17.58 11.73
N ASP A 89 -18.01 17.19 12.35
CA ASP A 89 -19.07 18.11 12.76
C ASP A 89 -19.91 17.47 13.88
N ASP A 90 -20.58 18.27 14.71
CA ASP A 90 -21.43 17.75 15.79
C ASP A 90 -22.78 17.21 15.29
N VAL A 91 -23.29 17.68 14.13
CA VAL A 91 -24.59 17.26 13.54
C VAL A 91 -24.44 16.59 12.17
N ASN A 92 -23.21 16.38 11.73
CA ASN A 92 -22.73 15.79 10.46
C ASN A 92 -22.49 16.80 9.33
N VAL A 93 -21.33 16.63 8.70
CA VAL A 93 -20.98 17.28 7.42
C VAL A 93 -21.91 16.79 6.31
N LYS A 94 -22.64 17.71 5.68
CA LYS A 94 -23.55 17.38 4.56
C LYS A 94 -22.81 17.18 3.25
N ARG A 95 -21.83 18.04 2.97
CA ARG A 95 -21.04 18.02 1.74
C ARG A 95 -19.80 18.91 1.88
N CYS A 96 -18.79 18.65 1.05
CA CYS A 96 -17.68 19.56 0.84
C CYS A 96 -17.51 19.87 -0.65
N GLU A 97 -17.15 21.11 -0.95
CA GLU A 97 -16.77 21.59 -2.27
C GLU A 97 -15.26 21.85 -2.33
N PHE A 98 -14.71 21.70 -3.54
CA PHE A 98 -13.30 21.99 -3.80
C PHE A 98 -13.18 22.90 -5.02
N ASN A 99 -12.57 24.06 -4.82
CA ASN A 99 -12.31 25.02 -5.87
C ASN A 99 -10.81 25.35 -5.97
N TYR A 100 -10.31 25.61 -7.18
CA TYR A 100 -8.89 25.89 -7.40
C TYR A 100 -8.63 26.81 -8.60
N SER A 101 -7.49 27.48 -8.58
CA SER A 101 -6.99 28.28 -9.70
C SER A 101 -5.49 28.55 -9.56
N THR A 102 -4.85 29.02 -10.62
CA THR A 102 -3.48 29.57 -10.55
C THR A 102 -3.45 30.93 -9.84
N GLY A 103 -4.55 31.69 -9.89
CA GLY A 103 -4.79 32.90 -9.09
C GLY A 103 -5.54 32.62 -7.79
N VAL A 104 -6.16 33.67 -7.22
CA VAL A 104 -6.96 33.62 -5.97
C VAL A 104 -8.47 33.63 -6.21
N ASN A 105 -8.91 33.47 -7.45
CA ASN A 105 -10.32 33.60 -7.82
C ASN A 105 -11.10 32.28 -7.67
N TYR A 106 -10.40 31.13 -7.63
CA TYR A 106 -10.97 29.78 -7.43
C TYR A 106 -12.03 29.39 -8.47
N ASN A 107 -11.83 29.78 -9.73
CA ASN A 107 -12.83 29.65 -10.80
C ASN A 107 -13.03 28.21 -11.32
N ASN A 108 -12.15 27.26 -10.98
CA ASN A 108 -12.34 25.87 -11.34
C ASN A 108 -12.85 25.09 -10.13
N SER A 109 -13.69 24.08 -10.36
CA SER A 109 -14.15 23.14 -9.34
C SER A 109 -13.77 21.72 -9.72
N ALA A 110 -13.73 20.83 -8.72
CA ALA A 110 -13.53 19.41 -8.94
C ALA A 110 -14.42 18.58 -8.01
N SER A 111 -14.83 17.40 -8.48
CA SER A 111 -15.70 16.50 -7.74
C SER A 111 -14.99 15.93 -6.52
N VAL A 112 -15.57 16.16 -5.34
CA VAL A 112 -15.08 15.62 -4.08
C VAL A 112 -15.58 14.19 -3.89
N THR A 113 -14.68 13.31 -3.47
CA THR A 113 -15.00 11.94 -3.02
C THR A 113 -14.91 11.89 -1.51
N SER A 114 -15.74 11.07 -0.86
CA SER A 114 -15.75 10.94 0.60
C SER A 114 -15.98 9.51 1.06
N SER A 115 -15.45 9.18 2.24
CA SER A 115 -15.67 7.91 2.95
C SER A 115 -15.59 8.17 4.46
N GLY A 116 -16.75 8.20 5.13
CA GLY A 116 -16.86 8.66 6.51
C GLY A 116 -16.39 10.11 6.63
N VAL A 117 -15.45 10.37 7.54
CA VAL A 117 -14.86 11.71 7.78
C VAL A 117 -13.77 12.09 6.78
N ASN A 118 -13.35 11.16 5.89
CA ASN A 118 -12.25 11.38 4.95
C ASN A 118 -12.77 11.87 3.61
N TYR A 119 -12.15 12.91 3.08
CA TYR A 119 -12.48 13.52 1.80
C TYR A 119 -11.25 13.63 0.90
N SER A 120 -11.45 13.54 -0.41
CA SER A 120 -10.37 13.76 -1.37
C SER A 120 -10.83 14.27 -2.73
N VAL A 121 -9.90 14.93 -3.43
CA VAL A 121 -10.04 15.36 -4.81
C VAL A 121 -8.82 14.90 -5.62
N GLN A 122 -9.07 14.41 -6.84
CA GLN A 122 -8.02 14.10 -7.80
C GLN A 122 -8.11 15.09 -8.96
N LEU A 123 -7.12 15.96 -9.09
CA LEU A 123 -6.99 16.90 -10.20
C LEU A 123 -6.06 16.32 -11.26
N ASN A 124 -6.45 16.40 -12.53
CA ASN A 124 -5.67 15.92 -13.67
C ASN A 124 -5.50 17.04 -14.70
N GLN A 125 -4.62 16.83 -15.69
CA GLN A 125 -4.38 17.76 -16.79
C GLN A 125 -3.92 19.16 -16.34
N LEU A 126 -3.23 19.23 -15.20
CA LEU A 126 -2.62 20.46 -14.70
C LEU A 126 -1.34 20.78 -15.48
N SER A 127 -1.03 22.07 -15.58
CA SER A 127 0.26 22.52 -16.12
C SER A 127 1.39 22.12 -15.17
N THR A 128 2.52 21.69 -15.72
CA THR A 128 3.71 21.31 -14.94
C THR A 128 4.37 22.51 -14.30
N SER A 129 5.12 22.32 -13.21
CA SER A 129 5.89 23.39 -12.53
C SER A 129 5.04 24.62 -12.17
N THR A 130 3.74 24.43 -11.91
CA THR A 130 2.76 25.51 -11.75
C THR A 130 2.17 25.45 -10.34
N GLN A 131 2.13 26.60 -9.66
CA GLN A 131 1.46 26.72 -8.36
C GLN A 131 -0.04 26.93 -8.57
N TYR A 132 -0.84 26.20 -7.80
CA TYR A 132 -2.29 26.36 -7.72
C TYR A 132 -2.67 26.68 -6.28
N ASN A 133 -3.59 27.63 -6.12
CA ASN A 133 -4.28 27.89 -4.86
C ASN A 133 -5.61 27.12 -4.88
N PHE A 134 -6.00 26.58 -3.73
CA PHE A 134 -7.29 25.91 -3.57
C PHE A 134 -8.03 26.38 -2.33
N LYS A 135 -9.34 26.18 -2.37
CA LYS A 135 -10.29 26.43 -1.29
C LYS A 135 -11.18 25.21 -1.13
N ILE A 136 -11.23 24.68 0.09
CA ILE A 136 -12.18 23.66 0.53
C ILE A 136 -13.28 24.40 1.29
N THR A 137 -14.55 24.12 0.96
CA THR A 137 -15.69 24.63 1.73
C THR A 137 -16.56 23.45 2.13
N CYS A 138 -16.70 23.20 3.43
CA CYS A 138 -17.59 22.16 3.95
C CYS A 138 -18.81 22.79 4.59
N TYR A 139 -19.96 22.13 4.43
CA TYR A 139 -21.27 22.63 4.84
C TYR A 139 -21.93 21.64 5.78
N ASP A 140 -22.56 22.16 6.83
CA ASP A 140 -23.61 21.48 7.59
C ASP A 140 -24.99 22.05 7.19
N LYS A 141 -26.01 21.86 8.05
CA LYS A 141 -27.38 22.33 7.80
C LYS A 141 -27.54 23.86 7.92
N PHE A 142 -26.72 24.52 8.73
CA PHE A 142 -26.86 25.92 9.12
C PHE A 142 -25.58 26.76 8.95
N GLN A 143 -24.40 26.14 8.82
CA GLN A 143 -23.11 26.82 8.74
C GLN A 143 -22.17 26.18 7.71
N ASN A 144 -21.06 26.86 7.46
CA ASN A 144 -20.01 26.41 6.57
C ASN A 144 -18.64 26.85 7.06
N THR A 145 -17.63 26.03 6.78
CA THR A 145 -16.22 26.33 7.08
C THR A 145 -15.40 26.30 5.82
N GLU A 146 -14.46 27.25 5.72
CA GLU A 146 -13.51 27.32 4.62
C GLU A 146 -12.08 27.03 5.06
N LYS A 147 -11.33 26.31 4.23
CA LYS A 147 -9.88 26.13 4.39
C LYS A 147 -9.19 26.40 3.05
N LYS A 148 -8.23 27.31 3.06
CA LYS A 148 -7.40 27.65 1.89
C LYS A 148 -6.05 26.95 1.97
N GLY A 149 -5.49 26.62 0.82
CA GLY A 149 -4.16 26.03 0.71
C GLY A 149 -3.56 26.22 -0.68
N LYS A 150 -2.37 25.66 -0.87
CA LYS A 150 -1.67 25.69 -2.15
C LYS A 150 -0.93 24.38 -2.39
N PHE A 151 -0.72 24.06 -3.67
CA PHE A 151 0.19 23.01 -4.10
C PHE A 151 0.91 23.46 -5.37
N THR A 152 2.06 22.86 -5.64
CA THR A 152 2.82 23.09 -6.88
C THR A 152 3.00 21.77 -7.59
N THR A 153 2.66 21.71 -8.88
CA THR A 153 2.93 20.55 -9.72
C THR A 153 4.43 20.42 -9.96
N LEU A 154 4.90 19.19 -10.16
CA LEU A 154 6.33 18.95 -10.34
C LEU A 154 6.80 19.46 -11.71
N SER A 155 8.03 19.96 -11.76
CA SER A 155 8.73 20.16 -13.03
C SER A 155 8.98 18.80 -13.68
N GLN A 156 8.95 18.76 -15.01
CA GLN A 156 9.23 17.55 -15.78
C GLN A 156 10.46 17.72 -16.65
N THR A 157 11.05 16.60 -17.04
CA THR A 157 12.11 16.59 -18.03
C THR A 157 12.13 15.28 -18.80
N THR A 158 12.86 15.28 -19.91
CA THR A 158 13.05 14.13 -20.78
C THR A 158 14.45 13.57 -20.56
N ILE A 159 14.53 12.26 -20.32
CA ILE A 159 15.77 11.52 -20.07
C ILE A 159 15.82 10.22 -20.88
N ASP A 160 17.01 9.65 -21.00
CA ASP A 160 17.17 8.25 -21.35
C ASP A 160 17.24 7.43 -20.06
N LEU A 161 16.31 6.50 -19.87
CA LEU A 161 16.21 5.69 -18.66
C LEU A 161 16.80 4.30 -18.91
N GLU A 162 17.71 3.90 -18.03
CA GLU A 162 18.22 2.55 -17.95
C GLU A 162 17.95 1.98 -16.55
N ILE A 163 17.46 0.74 -16.49
CA ILE A 163 17.23 0.02 -15.25
C ILE A 163 18.00 -1.31 -15.33
N LEU A 164 18.77 -1.58 -14.29
CA LEU A 164 19.45 -2.86 -14.09
C LEU A 164 18.73 -3.59 -12.94
N ALA A 165 18.12 -4.72 -13.25
CA ALA A 165 17.29 -5.47 -12.32
C ALA A 165 17.32 -6.96 -12.67
N GLU A 166 18.10 -7.72 -11.91
CA GLU A 166 18.25 -9.16 -12.12
C GLU A 166 17.44 -9.96 -11.11
N PRO A 167 16.44 -10.76 -11.53
CA PRO A 167 15.74 -11.68 -10.66
C PRO A 167 16.64 -12.84 -10.24
N GLU A 168 16.45 -13.36 -9.02
CA GLU A 168 17.22 -14.50 -8.55
C GLU A 168 16.83 -15.85 -9.19
N LYS A 169 17.75 -16.82 -9.10
CA LYS A 169 17.51 -18.26 -9.33
C LYS A 169 16.82 -18.65 -10.65
N ARG A 170 17.00 -17.84 -11.70
CA ARG A 170 16.61 -18.21 -13.08
C ARG A 170 17.47 -19.36 -13.61
N VAL A 171 16.86 -20.39 -14.19
CA VAL A 171 17.58 -21.58 -14.69
C VAL A 171 17.98 -21.51 -16.17
N ASN A 172 17.19 -20.81 -17.00
CA ASN A 172 17.43 -20.72 -18.45
C ASN A 172 18.22 -19.47 -18.88
N GLY A 173 18.90 -18.80 -17.95
CA GLY A 173 19.60 -17.53 -18.20
C GLY A 173 18.68 -16.34 -18.53
N ASN A 174 17.38 -16.56 -18.71
CA ASN A 174 16.39 -15.50 -18.97
C ASN A 174 16.11 -14.71 -17.68
N LYS A 175 16.70 -13.52 -17.61
CA LYS A 175 16.55 -12.56 -16.50
C LYS A 175 15.41 -11.55 -16.71
N SER A 176 14.50 -11.79 -17.65
CA SER A 176 13.35 -10.91 -17.83
C SER A 176 12.48 -10.86 -16.57
N LEU A 177 11.99 -9.66 -16.27
CA LEU A 177 11.21 -9.35 -15.09
C LEU A 177 10.18 -8.29 -15.45
N LYS A 178 8.89 -8.61 -15.25
CA LYS A 178 7.85 -7.58 -15.22
C LYS A 178 7.95 -6.82 -13.91
N PHE A 179 8.04 -5.50 -13.98
CA PHE A 179 8.29 -4.65 -12.82
C PHE A 179 7.35 -3.44 -12.76
N ASN A 180 7.22 -2.89 -11.56
CA ASN A 180 6.72 -1.55 -11.29
C ASN A 180 7.88 -0.72 -10.74
N LEU A 181 8.29 0.32 -11.45
CA LEU A 181 9.20 1.35 -10.95
C LEU A 181 8.34 2.46 -10.33
N ILE A 182 8.65 2.81 -9.09
CA ILE A 182 7.99 3.85 -8.32
C ILE A 182 9.05 4.88 -7.94
N MET A 183 8.84 6.14 -8.32
CA MET A 183 9.63 7.26 -7.81
C MET A 183 8.82 7.99 -6.76
N ALA A 184 9.46 8.37 -5.67
CA ALA A 184 8.86 9.16 -4.62
C ALA A 184 9.79 10.29 -4.15
N ASN A 185 9.19 11.37 -3.66
CA ASN A 185 9.92 12.38 -2.91
C ASN A 185 10.06 11.89 -1.46
N PRO A 186 11.29 11.70 -0.93
CA PRO A 186 11.49 11.17 0.42
C PRO A 186 10.92 12.08 1.51
N ARG A 187 10.87 13.40 1.29
CA ARG A 187 10.41 14.36 2.31
C ARG A 187 8.89 14.31 2.51
N ALA A 188 8.15 14.04 1.44
CA ALA A 188 6.69 14.00 1.47
C ALA A 188 6.14 12.57 1.41
N ASN A 189 7.01 11.56 1.30
CA ASN A 189 6.69 10.14 1.11
C ASN A 189 5.58 9.92 0.06
N ASN A 190 5.56 10.74 -1.00
CA ASN A 190 4.52 10.72 -2.01
C ASN A 190 5.07 10.20 -3.33
N ILE A 191 4.28 9.36 -4.00
CA ILE A 191 4.60 8.82 -5.31
C ILE A 191 4.49 9.94 -6.35
N THR A 192 5.59 10.23 -7.02
CA THR A 192 5.73 11.29 -8.03
C THR A 192 5.66 10.74 -9.44
N TYR A 193 6.07 9.49 -9.64
CA TYR A 193 6.08 8.82 -10.95
C TYR A 193 6.00 7.30 -10.79
N THR A 194 5.36 6.65 -11.77
CA THR A 194 5.28 5.19 -11.87
C THR A 194 5.50 4.75 -13.30
N LEU A 195 6.26 3.68 -13.50
CA LEU A 195 6.47 3.02 -14.80
C LEU A 195 6.30 1.52 -14.64
N ASN A 196 5.43 0.93 -15.46
CA ASN A 196 5.22 -0.51 -15.51
C ASN A 196 5.75 -1.02 -16.84
N ASP A 197 6.76 -1.88 -16.79
CA ASP A 197 7.42 -2.38 -17.98
C ASP A 197 8.09 -3.74 -17.71
N MET A 198 8.89 -4.24 -18.65
CA MET A 198 9.61 -5.49 -18.54
C MET A 198 11.09 -5.33 -18.89
N THR A 199 11.97 -5.93 -18.10
CA THR A 199 13.39 -6.05 -18.48
C THR A 199 13.57 -7.09 -19.59
N SER A 200 14.60 -6.90 -20.41
CA SER A 200 15.02 -7.88 -21.41
C SER A 200 15.53 -9.17 -20.76
N SER A 201 15.84 -10.18 -21.57
CA SER A 201 16.41 -11.45 -21.11
C SER A 201 17.74 -11.31 -20.35
N THR A 202 18.40 -10.15 -20.44
CA THR A 202 19.63 -9.86 -19.69
C THR A 202 19.38 -9.13 -18.36
N GLY A 203 18.12 -8.87 -17.99
CA GLY A 203 17.78 -8.14 -16.76
C GLY A 203 17.93 -6.63 -16.89
N LYS A 204 18.07 -6.14 -18.13
CA LYS A 204 18.20 -4.71 -18.45
C LYS A 204 16.96 -4.16 -19.12
N PHE A 205 16.54 -2.98 -18.72
CA PHE A 205 15.56 -2.17 -19.44
C PHE A 205 16.21 -0.88 -19.89
N SER A 206 15.94 -0.44 -21.11
CA SER A 206 16.44 0.82 -21.67
C SER A 206 15.36 1.46 -22.52
N LYS A 207 15.05 2.73 -22.23
CA LYS A 207 14.04 3.50 -22.97
C LYS A 207 14.51 4.93 -23.13
N LYS A 208 14.49 5.41 -24.36
CA LYS A 208 14.81 6.80 -24.69
C LYS A 208 13.61 7.71 -24.47
N ASN A 209 13.89 8.99 -24.26
CA ASN A 209 12.89 10.05 -24.20
C ASN A 209 11.77 9.82 -23.15
N VAL A 210 12.12 9.27 -21.99
CA VAL A 210 11.19 9.09 -20.89
C VAL A 210 10.94 10.44 -20.23
N VAL A 211 9.67 10.84 -20.14
CA VAL A 211 9.24 12.03 -19.41
C VAL A 211 9.08 11.68 -17.94
N MET A 212 9.86 12.31 -17.06
CA MET A 212 9.87 12.07 -15.62
C MET A 212 9.96 13.37 -14.82
N PRO A 213 9.59 13.37 -13.53
CA PRO A 213 9.80 14.52 -12.65
C PRO A 213 11.28 14.90 -12.60
N SER A 214 11.61 16.18 -12.75
CA SER A 214 12.97 16.67 -12.58
C SER A 214 13.21 17.12 -11.14
N GLY A 215 14.44 16.97 -10.66
CA GLY A 215 14.78 17.29 -9.28
C GLY A 215 15.94 16.48 -8.73
N LYS A 216 16.12 16.57 -7.42
CA LYS A 216 17.18 15.88 -6.67
C LYS A 216 16.59 15.01 -5.59
N ASP A 217 17.40 14.08 -5.11
CA ASP A 217 17.14 13.27 -3.92
C ASP A 217 15.83 12.48 -3.98
N PHE A 218 15.42 12.00 -5.15
CA PHE A 218 14.31 11.06 -5.24
C PHE A 218 14.69 9.70 -4.64
N VAL A 219 13.66 8.96 -4.24
CA VAL A 219 13.76 7.53 -3.94
C VAL A 219 13.13 6.78 -5.09
N ALA A 220 13.88 5.85 -5.68
CA ALA A 220 13.38 4.91 -6.67
C ALA A 220 13.17 3.54 -6.00
N VAL A 221 12.02 2.93 -6.20
CA VAL A 221 11.69 1.59 -5.73
C VAL A 221 11.29 0.75 -6.92
N LEU A 222 11.90 -0.42 -7.07
CA LEU A 222 11.54 -1.40 -8.07
C LEU A 222 10.86 -2.58 -7.40
N LYS A 223 9.62 -2.88 -7.79
CA LYS A 223 8.88 -4.06 -7.34
C LYS A 223 8.70 -5.00 -8.51
N GLY A 224 9.33 -6.17 -8.43
CA GLY A 224 9.03 -7.27 -9.34
C GLY A 224 7.69 -7.91 -9.00
N ARG A 225 7.04 -8.47 -10.02
CA ARG A 225 5.76 -9.16 -9.92
C ARG A 225 5.66 -10.14 -8.74
N SER A 226 6.66 -11.01 -8.58
CA SER A 226 6.73 -12.02 -7.50
C SER A 226 7.97 -11.87 -6.63
N HIS A 227 8.49 -10.66 -6.55
CA HIS A 227 9.79 -10.37 -5.96
C HIS A 227 9.64 -9.27 -4.93
N LEU A 228 10.45 -9.32 -3.89
CA LEU A 228 10.55 -8.26 -2.89
C LEU A 228 11.01 -6.95 -3.54
N ALA A 229 10.50 -5.83 -3.03
CA ALA A 229 10.90 -4.50 -3.46
C ALA A 229 12.37 -4.25 -3.16
N LYS A 230 13.01 -3.47 -4.03
CA LYS A 230 14.33 -2.92 -3.77
C LYS A 230 14.38 -1.43 -4.06
N ARG A 231 15.17 -0.70 -3.27
CA ARG A 231 15.20 0.76 -3.26
C ARG A 231 16.58 1.33 -3.57
N VAL A 232 16.59 2.41 -4.33
CA VAL A 232 17.74 3.29 -4.58
C VAL A 232 17.40 4.69 -4.10
N VAL A 233 18.25 5.28 -3.27
CA VAL A 233 18.05 6.62 -2.69
C VAL A 233 18.97 7.64 -3.34
N GLY A 234 18.68 8.94 -3.20
CA GLY A 234 19.53 10.00 -3.73
C GLY A 234 19.47 10.16 -5.25
N VAL A 235 18.38 9.73 -5.88
CA VAL A 235 18.23 9.72 -7.33
C VAL A 235 18.03 11.15 -7.86
N ASN A 236 18.93 11.58 -8.74
CA ASN A 236 18.94 12.91 -9.32
C ASN A 236 18.50 12.88 -10.78
N VAL A 237 17.39 13.54 -11.12
CA VAL A 237 16.83 13.56 -12.48
C VAL A 237 17.09 14.92 -13.12
N LYS A 238 17.93 14.94 -14.17
CA LYS A 238 18.36 16.15 -14.88
C LYS A 238 18.08 16.03 -16.38
N LYS A 239 17.69 17.15 -17.00
CA LYS A 239 17.34 17.22 -18.43
C LYS A 239 18.45 16.69 -19.34
N GLY A 240 18.06 15.87 -20.31
CA GLY A 240 18.95 15.41 -21.39
C GLY A 240 20.07 14.49 -20.93
N LYS A 241 20.04 14.00 -19.68
CA LYS A 241 21.02 13.03 -19.17
C LYS A 241 20.43 11.63 -19.19
N LYS A 242 21.30 10.65 -19.38
CA LYS A 242 20.99 9.25 -19.08
C LYS A 242 20.84 9.10 -17.56
N LEU A 243 19.77 8.48 -17.11
CA LEU A 243 19.57 8.03 -15.74
C LEU A 243 19.69 6.50 -15.71
N THR A 244 20.70 6.01 -15.01
CA THR A 244 20.82 4.57 -14.73
C THR A 244 20.38 4.32 -13.29
N LEU A 245 19.37 3.48 -13.12
CA LEU A 245 18.92 2.96 -11.83
C LEU A 245 19.40 1.52 -11.71
N ASP A 246 20.37 1.31 -10.83
CA ASP A 246 20.92 -0.01 -10.57
C ASP A 246 20.30 -0.59 -9.30
N PHE A 247 19.43 -1.58 -9.46
CA PHE A 247 18.85 -2.36 -8.36
C PHE A 247 19.63 -3.65 -8.11
N THR A 248 20.77 -3.84 -8.79
CA THR A 248 21.73 -4.88 -8.46
C THR A 248 22.69 -4.35 -7.38
N ASP A 249 23.16 -5.18 -6.46
CA ASP A 249 24.29 -4.73 -5.60
C ASP A 249 25.58 -4.91 -6.39
N GLN A 250 25.91 -3.89 -7.18
CA GLN A 250 27.14 -3.85 -7.99
C GLN A 250 27.25 -5.06 -8.94
N GLY A 251 26.14 -5.44 -9.57
CA GLY A 251 26.06 -6.60 -10.46
C GLY A 251 25.97 -7.97 -9.78
N ASN A 252 26.06 -8.03 -8.45
CA ASN A 252 26.18 -9.31 -7.73
C ASN A 252 24.88 -9.76 -7.06
N PHE A 253 24.11 -8.84 -6.48
CA PHE A 253 22.87 -9.20 -5.77
C PHE A 253 21.63 -9.09 -6.66
N LYS A 254 20.71 -10.02 -6.47
CA LYS A 254 19.52 -10.23 -7.28
C LYS A 254 18.27 -9.84 -6.50
N LEU A 255 17.23 -9.39 -7.21
CA LEU A 255 15.91 -9.18 -6.62
C LEU A 255 15.41 -10.51 -6.06
N LEU A 256 15.11 -10.51 -4.76
CA LEU A 256 14.68 -11.71 -4.07
C LEU A 256 13.28 -12.09 -4.51
N ALA A 257 13.08 -13.35 -4.88
CA ALA A 257 11.77 -13.87 -5.28
C ALA A 257 11.02 -14.45 -4.06
N GLY A 258 9.71 -14.55 -4.16
CA GLY A 258 8.91 -15.35 -3.22
C GLY A 258 7.66 -14.67 -2.70
N ASP A 259 7.55 -13.36 -2.83
CA ASP A 259 6.33 -12.60 -2.53
C ASP A 259 5.34 -12.80 -3.68
N VAL A 260 4.57 -13.88 -3.62
CA VAL A 260 3.63 -14.33 -4.65
C VAL A 260 2.17 -14.08 -4.27
N ALA A 261 1.85 -14.01 -2.98
CA ALA A 261 0.50 -13.90 -2.46
C ALA A 261 -0.11 -12.50 -2.59
N GLY A 262 -1.43 -12.44 -2.75
CA GLY A 262 -2.17 -11.18 -2.82
C GLY A 262 -2.25 -10.55 -4.22
N THR A 263 -2.61 -9.27 -4.27
CA THR A 263 -2.90 -8.53 -5.51
C THR A 263 -2.10 -7.23 -5.58
N GLY A 264 -1.98 -6.65 -6.79
CA GLY A 264 -1.29 -5.37 -6.98
C GLY A 264 0.21 -5.47 -6.74
N LEU A 265 0.72 -4.73 -5.74
CA LEU A 265 2.13 -4.77 -5.34
C LEU A 265 2.45 -5.90 -4.36
N LYS A 266 1.42 -6.62 -3.88
CA LYS A 266 1.50 -7.65 -2.84
C LYS A 266 1.99 -7.07 -1.49
N ASP A 267 2.12 -7.88 -0.45
CA ASP A 267 2.44 -7.37 0.88
C ASP A 267 3.92 -7.12 1.13
N ASN A 268 4.78 -7.42 0.16
CA ASN A 268 6.22 -7.16 0.21
C ASN A 268 6.93 -7.93 1.33
N PHE A 269 6.35 -9.06 1.72
CA PHE A 269 6.89 -10.01 2.68
C PHE A 269 6.87 -11.41 2.05
N VAL A 270 7.74 -12.31 2.52
CA VAL A 270 7.68 -13.71 2.12
C VAL A 270 7.29 -14.55 3.33
N ASP A 271 6.10 -15.13 3.32
CA ASP A 271 5.56 -15.93 4.41
C ASP A 271 4.88 -17.24 3.94
N VAL A 272 4.09 -17.84 4.83
CA VAL A 272 3.39 -19.11 4.53
C VAL A 272 2.26 -18.94 3.51
N LEU A 273 1.67 -17.75 3.41
CA LEU A 273 0.62 -17.45 2.42
C LEU A 273 1.19 -17.47 1.00
N ASP A 274 2.46 -17.13 0.83
CA ASP A 274 3.17 -17.26 -0.43
C ASP A 274 3.30 -18.71 -0.87
N ILE A 275 3.70 -19.58 0.04
CA ILE A 275 3.77 -21.02 -0.21
C ILE A 275 2.38 -21.56 -0.58
N SER A 276 1.36 -21.19 0.20
CA SER A 276 -0.03 -21.56 -0.09
C SER A 276 -0.47 -21.11 -1.48
N SER A 277 -0.17 -19.86 -1.85
CA SER A 277 -0.50 -19.31 -3.15
C SER A 277 0.21 -20.05 -4.28
N LEU A 278 1.49 -20.37 -4.11
CA LEU A 278 2.26 -21.13 -5.09
C LEU A 278 1.69 -22.54 -5.30
N LEU A 279 1.28 -23.23 -4.24
CA LEU A 279 0.66 -24.55 -4.31
C LEU A 279 -0.63 -24.57 -5.13
N THR A 280 -1.41 -23.47 -5.14
CA THR A 280 -2.59 -23.36 -6.01
C THR A 280 -2.24 -23.31 -7.51
N MET A 281 -0.99 -23.00 -7.83
CA MET A 281 -0.48 -22.89 -9.20
C MET A 281 0.36 -24.10 -9.62
N ASN A 282 0.48 -25.13 -8.79
CA ASN A 282 1.32 -26.30 -9.06
C ASN A 282 0.98 -26.96 -10.41
N ASN A 283 2.01 -27.37 -11.15
CA ASN A 283 1.90 -27.98 -12.48
C ASN A 283 1.22 -27.07 -13.52
N THR A 284 1.35 -25.75 -13.39
CA THR A 284 0.89 -24.78 -14.39
C THR A 284 2.06 -23.98 -14.96
N SER A 285 1.86 -23.28 -16.07
CA SER A 285 2.85 -22.34 -16.64
C SER A 285 2.66 -20.89 -16.12
N ASN A 286 2.06 -20.74 -14.94
CA ASN A 286 1.75 -19.42 -14.39
C ASN A 286 3.03 -18.64 -14.09
N LYS A 287 3.24 -17.55 -14.82
CA LYS A 287 4.44 -16.71 -14.70
C LYS A 287 4.62 -16.00 -13.35
N GLU A 288 3.59 -15.95 -12.51
CA GLU A 288 3.66 -15.46 -11.12
C GLU A 288 4.31 -16.51 -10.21
N GLY A 289 3.98 -17.79 -10.40
CA GLY A 289 4.48 -18.91 -9.60
C GLY A 289 5.76 -19.54 -10.15
N ASP A 290 6.00 -19.45 -11.46
CA ASP A 290 7.20 -19.93 -12.13
C ASP A 290 8.35 -18.92 -11.86
N LEU A 291 8.93 -19.05 -10.66
CA LEU A 291 9.96 -18.18 -10.11
C LEU A 291 11.32 -18.47 -10.75
N ASN A 292 11.59 -19.70 -11.15
CA ASN A 292 12.85 -20.08 -11.79
C ASN A 292 12.85 -19.91 -13.34
N ARG A 293 11.69 -19.69 -13.96
CA ARG A 293 11.49 -19.55 -15.43
C ARG A 293 11.85 -20.80 -16.23
N ASP A 294 11.54 -21.98 -15.72
CA ASP A 294 11.62 -23.23 -16.47
C ASP A 294 10.33 -23.57 -17.24
N GLY A 295 9.25 -22.84 -16.96
CA GLY A 295 7.98 -22.95 -17.66
C GLY A 295 6.91 -23.77 -16.94
N ILE A 296 7.22 -24.31 -15.76
CA ILE A 296 6.28 -25.03 -14.91
C ILE A 296 6.43 -24.56 -13.45
N VAL A 297 5.31 -24.47 -12.72
CA VAL A 297 5.36 -24.25 -11.27
C VAL A 297 5.52 -25.59 -10.58
N ASP A 298 6.61 -25.78 -9.85
CA ASP A 298 6.86 -27.04 -9.14
C ASP A 298 7.61 -26.87 -7.80
N ALA A 299 8.17 -27.97 -7.28
CA ALA A 299 8.89 -27.98 -6.02
C ALA A 299 10.16 -27.12 -6.03
N LEU A 300 10.75 -26.85 -7.20
CA LEU A 300 11.89 -25.95 -7.33
C LEU A 300 11.48 -24.51 -7.02
N ASP A 301 10.30 -24.05 -7.45
CA ASP A 301 9.80 -22.73 -7.09
C ASP A 301 9.50 -22.61 -5.61
N ILE A 302 8.94 -23.67 -5.00
CA ILE A 302 8.71 -23.72 -3.55
C ILE A 302 10.03 -23.58 -2.80
N SER A 303 11.10 -24.22 -3.29
CA SER A 303 12.43 -24.09 -2.68
C SER A 303 12.97 -22.65 -2.70
N ILE A 304 12.61 -21.87 -3.74
CA ILE A 304 12.97 -20.44 -3.83
C ILE A 304 12.21 -19.64 -2.77
N ILE A 305 10.91 -19.88 -2.59
CA ILE A 305 10.13 -19.23 -1.52
C ILE A 305 10.71 -19.57 -0.14
N LEU A 306 10.95 -20.86 0.14
CA LEU A 306 11.49 -21.33 1.42
C LEU A 306 12.86 -20.71 1.75
N LYS A 307 13.71 -20.52 0.73
CA LYS A 307 15.01 -19.85 0.90
C LYS A 307 14.87 -18.40 1.38
N ASN A 308 13.78 -17.74 1.03
CA ASN A 308 13.52 -16.34 1.34
C ASN A 308 12.41 -16.15 2.37
N ILE A 309 11.98 -17.21 3.06
CA ILE A 309 10.96 -17.11 4.10
C ILE A 309 11.37 -16.07 5.17
N ASN A 310 10.40 -15.31 5.66
CA ASN A 310 10.57 -14.20 6.61
C ASN A 310 11.49 -13.08 6.10
N LYS A 311 11.65 -12.91 4.78
CA LYS A 311 12.36 -11.76 4.20
C LYS A 311 11.37 -10.66 3.81
N CYS A 312 11.77 -9.43 4.08
CA CYS A 312 11.05 -8.22 3.72
C CYS A 312 11.75 -7.50 2.57
N GLY A 313 10.95 -6.94 1.68
CA GLY A 313 11.45 -5.99 0.70
C GLY A 313 11.66 -4.61 1.32
N ASP A 314 12.32 -3.73 0.57
CA ASP A 314 12.42 -2.33 0.96
C ASP A 314 11.04 -1.66 1.04
N ASN A 315 10.89 -0.67 1.92
CA ASN A 315 9.65 0.08 2.08
C ASN A 315 9.20 0.72 0.76
N ILE A 316 7.96 0.42 0.38
CA ILE A 316 7.28 1.03 -0.76
C ILE A 316 6.49 2.25 -0.25
N PRO A 317 6.69 3.46 -0.82
CA PRO A 317 5.94 4.66 -0.44
C PRO A 317 4.42 4.46 -0.49
N LYS A 318 3.72 4.90 0.56
CA LYS A 318 2.25 4.77 0.75
C LYS A 318 1.73 3.33 0.74
N HIS A 319 2.59 2.33 0.92
CA HIS A 319 2.18 0.95 1.14
C HIS A 319 2.13 0.67 2.64
N ASN A 320 0.93 0.52 3.18
CA ASN A 320 0.68 0.42 4.63
C ASN A 320 0.98 -0.98 5.19
N LYS A 321 1.25 -1.96 4.33
CA LYS A 321 1.77 -3.26 4.75
C LYS A 321 3.28 -3.21 4.64
N GLN A 322 3.91 -3.08 5.79
CA GLN A 322 5.32 -3.35 6.02
C GLN A 322 5.34 -4.57 6.93
N CYS A 323 6.24 -5.51 6.63
CA CYS A 323 6.86 -6.26 7.70
C CYS A 323 7.97 -5.37 8.32
#